data_AF-Q3B0J6-F1
#
_entry.id   AF-Q3B0J6-F1
#
_cell.length_a   1.000
_cell.length_b   1.000
_cell.length_c   1.000
_cell.angle_alpha   90.00
_cell.angle_beta   90.00
_cell.angle_gamma   90.00
#
_symmetry.space_group_name_H-M   'P 1'
#
loop_
_entity.id
_entity.type
_entity.pdbx_description
1 polymer ?
#
loop_
_entity_poly.entity_id
_entity_poly.type
_entity_poly.pdbx_seq_one_letter_code
_entity_poly.pdbx_strand_id
1 'polypeptide(L)' 'MKQDERRQAIKQERERLIQDLEALYLAAFDRLGTLEGEVGEVKAAQLTQMILNSKLAALEPLLKEIEKPLITTPAAGDQA' A
#
# COMPACT_ATOMS: atom_id res chain seq x y z
N MET A 1 -14.20 23.67 2.12
CA MET A 1 -13.14 22.97 2.86
C MET A 1 -11.86 23.76 2.75
N LYS A 2 -11.23 24.05 3.89
CA LYS A 2 -9.94 24.75 3.89
C LYS A 2 -8.87 23.80 3.35
N GLN A 3 -7.90 24.33 2.59
CA GLN A 3 -6.86 23.55 1.92
C GLN A 3 -6.12 22.60 2.88
N ASP A 4 -5.96 23.00 4.14
CA ASP A 4 -5.41 22.19 5.24
C ASP A 4 -6.24 20.96 5.59
N GLU A 5 -7.57 21.09 5.67
CA GLU A 5 -8.47 19.98 5.97
C GLU A 5 -8.41 18.91 4.88
N ARG A 6 -8.35 19.33 3.61
CA ARG A 6 -8.19 18.42 2.47
C ARG A 6 -6.86 17.69 2.49
N ARG A 7 -5.77 18.39 2.84
CA ARG A 7 -4.43 17.78 2.99
C ARG A 7 -4.42 16.71 4.08
N GLN A 8 -4.98 17.04 5.24
CA GLN A 8 -5.02 16.12 6.38
C GLN A 8 -5.86 14.88 6.07
N ALA A 9 -7.00 15.04 5.39
CA ALA A 9 -7.86 13.94 4.98
C ALA A 9 -7.15 12.98 4.01
N ILE A 10 -6.41 13.50 3.03
CA ILE A 10 -5.63 12.67 2.09
C ILE A 10 -4.53 11.88 2.81
N LYS A 11 -3.85 12.51 3.78
CA LYS A 11 -2.84 11.83 4.59
C LYS A 11 -3.43 10.68 5.40
N GLN A 12 -4.54 10.94 6.09
CA GLN A 12 -5.23 9.93 6.91
C GLN A 12 -5.73 8.75 6.07
N GLU A 13 -6.33 9.02 4.92
CA GLU A 13 -6.81 7.96 4.03
C GLU A 13 -5.65 7.09 3.52
N ARG A 14 -4.51 7.70 3.21
CA ARG A 14 -3.32 6.96 2.79
C ARG A 14 -2.76 6.07 3.90
N GLU A 15 -2.66 6.59 5.12
CA GLU A 15 -2.21 5.81 6.29
C GLU A 15 -3.14 4.61 6.52
N ARG A 16 -4.46 4.81 6.37
CA ARG A 16 -5.45 3.75 6.44
C ARG A 16 -5.26 2.70 5.32
N LEU A 17 -5.07 3.13 4.07
CA LEU A 17 -4.83 2.22 2.95
C LEU A 17 -3.59 1.36 3.16
N ILE A 18 -2.52 1.91 3.73
CA ILE A 18 -1.32 1.15 4.09
C ILE A 18 -1.67 0.06 5.11
N GLN A 19 -2.36 0.41 6.20
CA GLN A 19 -2.75 -0.54 7.25
C GLN A 19 -3.65 -1.65 6.71
N ASP A 20 -4.65 -1.30 5.89
CA ASP A 20 -5.57 -2.25 5.28
C ASP A 20 -4.84 -3.23 4.35
N LEU A 21 -3.88 -2.74 3.55
CA LEU A 21 -3.05 -3.58 2.70
C LEU A 21 -2.13 -4.49 3.52
N GLU A 22 -1.48 -3.97 4.56
CA GLU A 22 -0.63 -4.76 5.45
C GLU A 22 -1.39 -5.91 6.12
N ALA A 23 -2.60 -5.63 6.61
CA ALA A 23 -3.49 -6.64 7.18
C ALA A 23 -3.90 -7.70 6.15
N LEU A 24 -4.22 -7.28 4.92
CA LEU A 24 -4.54 -8.20 3.83
C LEU A 24 -3.36 -9.13 3.50
N TYR A 25 -2.15 -8.57 3.40
CA TYR A 25 -0.95 -9.37 3.11
C TYR A 25 -0.60 -10.31 4.26
N LEU A 26 -0.76 -9.90 5.51
CA LEU A 26 -0.57 -10.77 6.67
C LEU A 26 -1.51 -11.98 6.60
N ALA A 27 -2.80 -11.75 6.37
CA ALA A 27 -3.79 -12.82 6.22
C ALA A 27 -3.48 -13.75 5.04
N ALA A 28 -2.95 -13.21 3.95
CA ALA A 28 -2.52 -14.02 2.80
C ALA A 28 -1.32 -14.92 3.16
N PHE A 29 -0.33 -14.42 3.91
CA PHE A 29 0.80 -15.22 4.37
C PHE A 29 0.37 -16.30 5.37
N ASP A 30 -0.53 -16.00 6.30
CA ASP A 30 -1.07 -16.98 7.24
C ASP A 30 -1.70 -18.16 6.50
N ARG A 31 -2.49 -17.87 5.44
CA ARG A 31 -3.08 -18.90 4.58
C ARG A 31 -2.05 -19.68 3.78
N LEU A 32 -0.96 -19.06 3.34
CA LEU A 32 0.12 -19.79 2.65
C LEU A 32 0.82 -20.76 3.60
N GLY A 33 1.03 -20.37 4.85
CA GLY A 33 1.59 -21.24 5.88
C GLY A 33 0.75 -22.50 6.13
N THR A 34 -0.57 -22.44 5.95
CA THR A 34 -1.43 -23.63 6.06
C THR A 34 -1.36 -24.55 4.84
N LEU A 35 -0.87 -24.06 3.69
CA LEU A 35 -0.83 -24.81 2.42
C LEU A 35 0.48 -25.55 2.19
N GLU A 36 1.56 -25.26 2.94
CA GLU A 36 2.90 -25.82 2.70
C GLU A 36 2.92 -27.36 2.60
N GLY A 37 2.10 -28.05 3.40
CA GLY A 37 1.96 -29.51 3.36
C GLY A 37 1.09 -30.06 2.21
N GLU A 38 0.24 -29.22 1.60
CA GLU A 38 -0.73 -29.64 0.56
C GLU A 38 -0.19 -29.41 -0.86
N VAL A 39 0.49 -28.28 -1.08
CA VAL A 39 0.99 -27.90 -2.42
C VAL A 39 2.47 -28.24 -2.64
N GLY A 40 3.16 -28.64 -1.57
CA GLY A 40 4.59 -28.91 -1.57
C GLY A 40 5.44 -27.63 -1.48
N GLU A 41 6.63 -27.78 -0.86
CA GLU A 41 7.54 -26.70 -0.48
C GLU A 41 7.88 -25.74 -1.63
N VAL A 42 8.22 -26.28 -2.80
CA VAL A 42 8.61 -25.46 -3.97
C VAL A 42 7.47 -24.57 -4.44
N LYS A 43 6.24 -25.09 -4.48
CA LYS A 43 5.08 -24.34 -4.95
C LYS A 43 4.65 -23.29 -3.92
N ALA A 44 4.71 -23.65 -2.64
CA ALA A 44 4.47 -22.71 -1.54
C ALA A 44 5.46 -21.53 -1.59
N ALA A 45 6.76 -21.80 -1.75
CA ALA A 45 7.77 -20.76 -1.89
C ALA A 45 7.52 -19.81 -3.07
N GLN A 46 7.10 -20.35 -4.23
CA GLN A 46 6.71 -19.53 -5.38
C GLN A 46 5.52 -18.61 -5.08
N LEU A 47 4.49 -19.13 -4.41
CA LEU A 47 3.33 -18.35 -4.01
C LEU A 47 3.71 -17.25 -3.00
N THR A 48 4.52 -17.58 -2.00
CA THR A 48 5.07 -16.63 -1.03
C THR A 48 5.81 -15.50 -1.74
N GLN A 49 6.68 -15.81 -2.71
CA GLN A 49 7.41 -14.79 -3.46
C GLN A 49 6.49 -13.90 -4.29
N MET A 50 5.45 -14.46 -4.93
CA MET A 50 4.48 -13.66 -5.68
C MET A 50 3.71 -12.68 -4.76
N ILE A 51 3.34 -13.11 -3.55
CA ILE A 51 2.68 -12.23 -2.57
C ILE A 51 3.64 -11.16 -2.06
N LEU A 52 4.91 -11.50 -1.77
CA LEU A 52 5.93 -10.52 -1.38
C LEU A 52 6.12 -9.44 -2.45
N ASN A 53 6.23 -9.83 -3.72
CA ASN A 53 6.39 -8.89 -4.83
C ASN A 53 5.16 -7.98 -4.98
N SER A 54 3.95 -8.54 -4.83
CA SER A 54 2.71 -7.75 -4.83
C SER A 54 2.70 -6.72 -3.70
N LYS A 55 3.05 -7.14 -2.47
CA LYS A 55 3.11 -6.27 -1.29
C LYS A 55 4.04 -5.08 -1.51
N LEU A 56 5.26 -5.34 -1.97
CA LEU A 56 6.23 -4.27 -2.23
C LEU A 56 5.72 -3.28 -3.27
N ALA A 57 5.22 -3.78 -4.41
CA ALA A 57 4.70 -2.95 -5.49
C ALA A 57 3.49 -2.08 -5.07
N ALA A 58 2.64 -2.59 -4.17
CA ALA A 58 1.47 -1.87 -3.68
C ALA A 58 1.81 -0.85 -2.57
N LEU A 59 2.70 -1.19 -1.63
CA LEU A 59 3.01 -0.34 -0.47
C LEU A 59 4.03 0.76 -0.78
N GLU A 60 5.04 0.49 -1.61
CA GLU A 60 6.11 1.47 -1.88
C GLU A 60 5.60 2.82 -2.39
N PRO A 61 4.64 2.90 -3.35
CA PRO A 61 4.12 4.18 -3.81
C PRO A 61 3.44 4.96 -2.69
N LEU A 62 2.70 4.27 -1.79
CA LEU A 62 2.00 4.90 -0.69
C LEU A 62 2.98 5.44 0.37
N LEU A 63 4.06 4.69 0.66
CA LEU A 63 5.10 5.11 1.61
C LEU A 63 5.93 6.28 1.08
N LYS A 64 6.39 6.23 -0.19
CA LYS A 64 7.17 7.31 -0.82
C LYS A 64 6.40 8.63 -0.85
N GLU A 65 5.08 8.57 -0.99
CA GLU A 65 4.24 9.76 -1.02
C GLU A 65 4.05 10.39 0.37
N ILE A 66 4.30 9.65 1.46
CA ILE A 66 4.38 10.19 2.84
C ILE A 66 5.68 11.00 3.03
N GLU A 67 6.78 10.52 2.45
CA GLU A 67 8.09 11.17 2.53
C GLU A 67 8.17 12.45 1.71
N LYS A 68 7.46 12.51 0.57
CA LYS A 68 7.33 13.74 -0.20
C LYS A 68 6.48 14.75 0.60
N PRO A 69 6.92 16.01 0.74
CA PRO A 69 5.99 17.05 1.14
C PRO A 69 4.83 17.03 0.14
N LEU A 70 3.59 16.99 0.65
CA LEU A 70 2.35 17.07 -0.13
C LEU A 70 2.25 18.46 -0.79
N ILE A 71 3.17 18.78 -1.70
CA ILE A 71 3.10 19.95 -2.57
C ILE A 71 2.12 19.56 -3.67
N THR A 72 0.83 19.60 -3.36
CA THR A 72 -0.18 19.80 -4.39
C THR A 72 0.00 21.23 -4.85
N THR A 73 0.90 21.46 -5.80
CA THR A 73 0.95 22.72 -6.55
C THR A 73 -0.45 22.90 -7.15
N PRO A 74 -1.21 23.95 -6.80
CA PRO A 74 -2.38 24.28 -7.59
C PRO A 74 -1.89 24.54 -9.01
N ALA A 75 -2.54 23.97 -10.02
CA ALA A 75 -2.27 24.34 -11.40
C ALA A 75 -2.33 25.87 -11.50
N ALA A 76 -1.20 26.51 -11.80
CA ALA A 76 -1.16 27.92 -12.16
C ALA A 76 -1.83 28.04 -13.54
N GLY A 77 -3.14 28.21 -13.52
CA GLY A 77 -3.97 28.22 -14.72
C GLY A 77 -5.33 28.84 -14.41
N ASP A 78 -5.33 29.98 -13.71
CA ASP A 78 -6.42 30.95 -13.79
C ASP A 78 -5.96 32.28 -13.19
N GLN A 79 -5.28 33.10 -14.00
CA GLN A 79 -5.31 34.56 -13.85
C GLN A 79 -5.42 35.14 -15.26
N ALA A 80 -6.48 35.91 -15.42
CA ALA A 80 -6.92 36.64 -16.60
C ALA A 80 -5.90 37.66 -17.12
#